data_AF-A0A7C7NPU4-F1
#
_entry.id   AF-A0A7C7NPU4-F1
#
_cell.length_a   1.000
_cell.length_b   1.000
_cell.length_c   1.000
_cell.angle_alpha   90.00
_cell.angle_beta   90.00
_cell.angle_gamma   90.00
#
_symmetry.space_group_name_H-M   'P 1'
#
loop_
_entity.id
_entity.type
_entity.pdbx_description
1 polymer ?
#
loop_
_entity_poly.entity_id
_entity_poly.type
_entity_poly.pdbx_seq_one_letter_code
_entity_poly.pdbx_strand_id
1 'polypeptide(L)'
;MSGVKETPRQKMIGMMYLVLTALLALNISKEVLNGFVKVENSLRTTQETLSAKIHDTYTALELKYNSNQEKVGPFYDKAQAIVKKSDDLVKYITQLKARCLSVSEGDYSQQEAVDFSKYYGVNERGQDTTLNLKYIHKKDEFQALTTYMMGSEPQRPKKGKWTANGLKLAIEAYRDYLTGISVIDNLGIERTLPASTIKSLMERFSFEEELEDGKLVLWEAANFYDVPLAAVMPLMSKMIIDIQDAEEDAIDWLLGGIEAKSLKFSEVVPLSIPQSNYILRGDTLRADIFLAAFDPTRIPEVYVDPIKWDGKDSTVLDYEGLGLQPLSVNEKGQGLLAMSSKGLSLGQYQYKGVIRYQGPEGDMQMQPFLTPIYTVAEAALVVSPTKMNVFYRGVPNPVEVSVPGVANNKLRVSISGGHKIKKQSDGTYIVEPAKSTSNKEAVISVKGEMPDGSISNLGSSKFRVKRIPDPVPFWAGKRPSDRTITKNEVISFAPLAAKMDNFDFDVLVRVKGFTIRVSKDGTFKELKSNNNRITSDMKALLERVR
;
A
#
# COMPACT_ATOMS: atom_id res chain seq x y z
N MET A 1 51.14 -37.13 81.31
CA MET A 1 50.01 -37.79 82.00
C MET A 1 49.99 -39.25 81.61
N SER A 2 49.83 -40.12 82.61
CA SER A 2 49.89 -41.58 82.51
C SER A 2 48.96 -42.14 81.42
N GLY A 3 49.55 -42.80 80.41
CA GLY A 3 48.81 -43.57 79.42
C GLY A 3 48.32 -44.86 80.06
N VAL A 4 47.13 -44.82 80.66
CA VAL A 4 46.40 -46.04 81.05
C VAL A 4 46.17 -46.83 79.77
N LYS A 5 46.71 -48.05 79.67
CA LYS A 5 46.46 -48.97 78.55
C LYS A 5 44.96 -49.23 78.49
N GLU A 6 44.28 -48.61 77.52
CA GLU A 6 42.86 -48.85 77.26
C GLU A 6 42.60 -50.34 77.13
N THR A 7 41.58 -50.82 77.84
CA THR A 7 41.16 -52.22 77.77
C THR A 7 40.69 -52.55 76.34
N PRO A 8 40.82 -53.80 75.86
CA PRO A 8 40.37 -54.19 74.51
C PRO A 8 38.93 -53.78 74.20
N ARG A 9 38.06 -53.73 75.21
CA ARG A 9 36.68 -53.23 75.12
C ARG A 9 36.62 -51.73 74.85
N GLN A 10 37.44 -50.91 75.51
CA GLN A 10 37.50 -49.47 75.26
C GLN A 10 38.08 -49.16 73.86
N LYS A 11 39.06 -49.94 73.39
CA LYS A 11 39.55 -49.83 72.02
C LYS A 11 38.48 -50.19 70.98
N MET A 12 37.68 -51.24 71.23
CA MET A 12 36.55 -51.56 70.37
C MET A 12 35.48 -50.47 70.37
N ILE A 13 35.16 -49.89 71.53
CA ILE A 13 34.20 -48.78 71.63
C ILE A 13 34.73 -47.52 70.94
N GLY A 14 36.02 -47.20 71.10
CA GLY A 14 36.67 -46.08 70.43
C GLY A 14 36.73 -46.25 68.91
N MET A 15 37.04 -47.46 68.42
CA MET A 15 36.98 -47.76 66.99
C MET A 15 35.54 -47.73 66.45
N MET A 16 34.56 -48.26 67.19
CA MET A 16 33.14 -48.14 66.80
C MET A 16 32.69 -46.68 66.77
N TYR A 17 33.10 -45.84 67.72
CA TYR A 17 32.74 -44.44 67.75
C TYR A 17 33.41 -43.66 66.61
N LEU A 18 34.67 -43.96 66.28
CA LEU A 18 35.35 -43.42 65.10
C LEU A 18 34.66 -43.84 63.81
N VAL A 19 34.29 -45.12 63.68
CA VAL A 19 33.56 -45.62 62.50
C VAL A 19 32.17 -45.01 62.40
N LEU A 20 31.43 -44.89 63.50
CA LEU A 20 30.11 -44.24 63.53
C LEU A 20 30.20 -42.74 63.21
N THR A 21 31.19 -42.04 63.78
CA THR A 21 31.43 -40.62 63.52
C THR A 21 31.87 -40.40 62.08
N ALA A 22 32.71 -41.29 61.52
CA ALA A 22 33.09 -41.26 60.11
C ALA A 22 31.90 -41.55 59.19
N LEU A 23 31.02 -42.51 59.53
CA LEU A 23 29.80 -42.81 58.78
C LEU A 23 28.79 -41.65 58.82
N LEU A 24 28.64 -40.98 59.97
CA LEU A 24 27.81 -39.79 60.09
C LEU A 24 28.41 -38.59 59.34
N ALA A 25 29.74 -38.47 59.30
CA ALA A 25 30.43 -37.41 58.57
C ALA A 25 30.45 -37.64 57.04
N LEU A 26 30.40 -38.90 56.59
CA LEU A 26 30.28 -39.27 55.17
C LEU A 26 28.87 -39.03 54.60
N ASN A 27 27.85 -39.08 55.45
CA ASN A 27 26.47 -38.83 55.02
C ASN A 27 26.19 -37.32 54.93
N ILE A 28 25.72 -36.88 53.78
CA ILE A 28 25.30 -35.50 53.56
C ILE A 28 24.09 -35.19 54.46
N SER A 29 24.06 -34.01 55.08
CA SER A 29 22.95 -33.63 55.95
C SER A 29 21.64 -33.55 55.18
N LYS A 30 20.54 -34.03 55.80
CA LYS A 30 19.21 -34.00 55.18
C LYS A 30 18.75 -32.59 54.80
N GLU A 31 19.22 -31.58 55.53
CA GLU A 31 18.94 -30.16 55.28
C GLU A 31 19.60 -29.68 53.98
N VAL A 32 20.85 -30.09 53.73
CA VAL A 32 21.57 -29.79 52.48
C VAL A 32 20.89 -30.47 51.28
N LEU A 33 20.51 -31.75 51.41
CA LEU A 33 19.77 -32.46 50.35
C LEU A 33 18.40 -31.80 50.05
N ASN A 34 17.70 -31.35 51.08
CA ASN A 34 16.44 -30.59 50.90
C ASN A 34 16.68 -29.22 50.23
N GLY A 35 17.83 -28.60 50.46
CA GLY A 35 18.26 -27.40 49.75
C GLY A 35 18.35 -27.63 48.24
N PHE A 36 19.01 -28.71 47.82
CA PHE A 36 19.09 -29.09 46.41
C PHE A 36 17.72 -29.39 45.78
N VAL A 37 16.80 -30.02 46.51
CA VAL A 37 15.41 -30.22 46.04
C VAL A 37 14.70 -28.89 45.79
N LYS A 38 14.93 -27.87 46.63
CA LYS A 38 14.35 -26.54 46.40
C LYS A 38 14.95 -25.87 45.16
N VAL A 39 16.26 -25.98 44.96
CA VAL A 39 16.93 -25.47 43.75
C VAL A 39 16.38 -26.15 42.50
N GLU A 40 16.27 -27.48 42.49
CA GLU A 40 15.68 -28.22 41.37
C GLU A 40 14.26 -27.75 41.05
N ASN A 41 13.41 -27.57 42.08
CA ASN A 41 12.05 -27.07 41.87
C ASN A 41 12.04 -25.66 41.27
N SER A 42 12.93 -24.78 41.74
CA SER A 42 13.06 -23.43 41.20
C SER A 42 13.50 -23.46 39.73
N LEU A 43 14.47 -24.30 39.38
CA LEU A 43 14.94 -24.45 38.00
C LEU A 43 13.84 -25.01 37.10
N ARG A 44 13.04 -25.97 37.58
CA ARG A 44 11.88 -26.46 36.83
C ARG A 44 10.85 -25.37 36.55
N THR A 45 10.55 -24.50 37.52
CA THR A 45 9.68 -23.34 37.27
C THR A 45 10.28 -22.37 36.25
N THR A 46 11.60 -22.14 36.30
CA THR A 46 12.29 -21.32 35.29
C THR A 46 12.18 -21.96 33.91
N GLN A 47 12.43 -23.27 33.80
CA GLN A 47 12.30 -24.03 32.56
C GLN A 47 10.88 -23.92 31.97
N GLU A 48 9.84 -24.04 32.79
CA GLU A 48 8.44 -23.88 32.37
C GLU A 48 8.13 -22.46 31.87
N THR A 49 8.68 -21.45 32.54
CA THR A 49 8.50 -20.04 32.16
C THR A 49 9.19 -19.73 30.84
N LEU A 50 10.42 -20.24 30.67
CA LEU A 50 11.20 -20.07 29.46
C LEU A 50 10.58 -20.80 28.27
N SER A 51 10.08 -22.02 28.49
CA SER A 51 9.35 -22.76 27.45
C SER A 51 8.11 -22.01 26.97
N ALA A 52 7.38 -21.35 27.87
CA ALA A 52 6.23 -20.52 27.49
C ALA A 52 6.67 -19.30 26.66
N LYS A 53 7.78 -18.66 27.03
CA LYS A 53 8.36 -17.55 26.26
C LYS A 53 8.75 -17.97 24.84
N ILE A 54 9.45 -19.10 24.68
CA ILE A 54 9.83 -19.65 23.37
C ILE A 54 8.59 -19.92 22.52
N HIS A 55 7.54 -20.49 23.13
CA HIS A 55 6.28 -20.73 22.44
C HIS A 55 5.62 -19.42 21.95
N ASP A 56 5.64 -18.36 22.74
CA ASP A 56 5.12 -17.05 22.36
C ASP A 56 5.92 -16.44 21.21
N THR A 57 7.26 -16.48 21.28
CA THR A 57 8.16 -15.99 20.22
C THR A 57 7.96 -16.77 18.92
N TYR A 58 7.82 -18.09 19.01
CA TYR A 58 7.54 -18.95 17.86
C TYR A 58 6.16 -18.67 17.25
N THR A 59 5.13 -18.48 18.08
CA THR A 59 3.78 -18.12 17.64
C THR A 59 3.79 -16.75 16.93
N ALA A 60 4.57 -15.78 17.43
CA ALA A 60 4.75 -14.50 16.76
C ALA A 60 5.38 -14.67 15.37
N LEU A 61 6.38 -15.55 15.24
CA LEU A 61 6.98 -15.89 13.96
C LEU A 61 5.99 -16.55 12.99
N GLU A 62 5.16 -17.48 13.48
CA GLU A 62 4.11 -18.15 12.70
C GLU A 62 3.06 -17.15 12.18
N LEU A 63 2.63 -16.19 13.00
CA LEU A 63 1.72 -15.13 12.57
C LEU A 63 2.31 -14.27 11.43
N LYS A 64 3.62 -13.99 11.48
CA LYS A 64 4.32 -13.26 10.41
C LYS A 64 4.43 -14.11 9.15
N TYR A 65 4.67 -15.41 9.29
CA TYR A 65 4.68 -16.35 8.17
C TYR A 65 3.32 -16.41 7.46
N ASN A 66 2.23 -16.49 8.22
CA ASN A 66 0.87 -16.44 7.67
C ASN A 66 0.54 -15.12 6.95
N SER A 67 1.19 -14.02 7.35
CA SER A 67 1.01 -12.71 6.73
C SER A 67 1.83 -12.54 5.44
N ASN A 68 3.05 -13.07 5.40
CA ASN A 68 3.96 -12.93 4.26
C ASN A 68 4.88 -14.16 4.13
N GLN A 69 4.34 -15.21 3.50
CA GLN A 69 5.03 -16.49 3.33
C GLN A 69 6.31 -16.37 2.50
N GLU A 70 6.31 -15.50 1.49
CA GLU A 70 7.46 -15.33 0.61
C GLU A 70 8.64 -14.78 1.40
N LYS A 71 8.44 -13.68 2.16
CA LYS A 71 9.51 -13.03 2.93
C LYS A 71 9.96 -13.84 4.15
N VAL A 72 9.02 -14.51 4.82
CA VAL A 72 9.27 -15.14 6.13
C VAL A 72 9.65 -16.61 6.00
N GLY A 73 9.36 -17.28 4.87
CA GLY A 73 9.62 -18.70 4.67
C GLY A 73 11.03 -19.16 5.06
N PRO A 74 12.11 -18.56 4.53
CA PRO A 74 13.47 -18.97 4.87
C PRO A 74 13.80 -18.85 6.37
N PHE A 75 13.23 -17.87 7.07
CA PHE A 75 13.41 -17.67 8.50
C PHE A 75 12.61 -18.70 9.30
N TYR A 76 11.38 -18.99 8.88
CA TYR A 76 10.50 -19.95 9.52
C TYR A 76 11.04 -21.39 9.43
N ASP A 77 11.55 -21.80 8.26
CA ASP A 77 12.15 -23.13 8.06
C ASP A 77 13.35 -23.34 8.98
N LYS A 78 14.16 -22.29 9.18
CA LYS A 78 15.32 -22.31 10.07
C LYS A 78 14.91 -22.34 11.53
N ALA A 79 13.91 -21.55 11.93
CA ALA A 79 13.35 -21.61 13.27
C ALA A 79 12.80 -23.00 13.61
N GLN A 80 12.06 -23.64 12.69
CA GLN A 80 11.55 -25.00 12.88
C GLN A 80 12.68 -26.02 13.06
N ALA A 81 13.78 -25.87 12.31
CA ALA A 81 14.94 -26.72 12.45
C ALA A 81 15.67 -26.53 13.79
N ILE A 82 15.71 -25.30 14.32
CA ILE A 82 16.25 -25.00 15.67
C ILE A 82 15.39 -25.68 16.72
N VAL A 83 14.08 -25.39 16.75
CA VAL A 83 13.13 -25.95 17.73
C VAL A 83 13.24 -27.47 17.78
N LYS A 84 13.22 -28.13 16.61
CA LYS A 84 13.34 -29.60 16.54
C LYS A 84 14.63 -30.12 17.17
N LYS A 85 15.76 -29.45 16.94
CA LYS A 85 17.06 -29.87 17.49
C LYS A 85 17.16 -29.59 18.99
N SER A 86 16.59 -28.48 19.45
CA SER A 86 16.49 -28.15 20.86
C SER A 86 15.62 -29.17 21.60
N ASP A 87 14.44 -29.48 21.08
CA ASP A 87 13.53 -30.49 21.63
C ASP A 87 14.19 -31.87 21.70
N ASP A 88 14.87 -32.30 20.62
CA ASP A 88 15.61 -33.56 20.59
C ASP A 88 16.71 -33.61 21.67
N LEU A 89 17.41 -32.50 21.91
CA LEU A 89 18.46 -32.40 22.92
C LEU A 89 17.89 -32.36 24.34
N VAL A 90 16.85 -31.57 24.59
CA VAL A 90 16.14 -31.50 25.88
C VAL A 90 15.54 -32.85 26.24
N LYS A 91 14.95 -33.54 25.27
CA LYS A 91 14.45 -34.91 25.44
C LYS A 91 15.57 -35.88 25.81
N TYR A 92 16.70 -35.81 25.12
CA TYR A 92 17.88 -36.62 25.44
C TYR A 92 18.38 -36.38 26.88
N ILE A 93 18.47 -35.12 27.34
CA ILE A 93 18.89 -34.80 28.71
C ILE A 93 17.83 -35.25 29.73
N THR A 94 16.55 -35.10 29.41
CA THR A 94 15.45 -35.54 30.29
C THR A 94 15.45 -37.07 30.46
N GLN A 95 15.72 -37.82 29.39
CA GLN A 95 15.91 -39.27 29.45
C GLN A 95 17.19 -39.65 30.23
N LEU A 96 18.26 -38.88 30.10
CA LEU A 96 19.48 -39.07 30.88
C LEU A 96 19.22 -38.84 32.38
N LYS A 97 18.46 -37.80 32.74
CA LYS A 97 18.00 -37.57 34.11
C LYS A 97 17.21 -38.77 34.65
N ALA A 98 16.25 -39.29 33.89
CA ALA A 98 15.45 -40.45 34.30
C ALA A 98 16.32 -41.71 34.52
N ARG A 99 17.32 -41.94 33.65
CA ARG A 99 18.32 -43.01 33.82
C ARG A 99 19.09 -42.83 35.12
N CYS A 100 19.63 -41.63 35.39
CA CYS A 100 20.36 -41.34 36.62
C CYS A 100 19.49 -41.55 37.88
N LEU A 101 18.20 -41.19 37.85
CA LEU A 101 17.27 -41.44 38.95
C LEU A 101 17.12 -42.96 39.23
N SER A 102 16.97 -43.78 38.19
CA SER A 102 16.84 -45.24 38.33
C SER A 102 18.13 -45.94 38.79
N VAL A 103 19.30 -45.42 38.39
CA VAL A 103 20.60 -45.90 38.88
C VAL A 103 20.73 -45.67 40.39
N SER A 104 20.32 -44.48 40.85
CA SER A 104 20.39 -44.10 42.26
C SER A 104 19.45 -44.94 43.14
N GLU A 105 18.23 -45.21 42.68
CA GLU A 105 17.26 -46.04 43.41
C GLU A 105 17.63 -47.54 43.35
N GLY A 106 18.45 -47.96 42.39
CA GLY A 106 18.92 -49.33 42.22
C GLY A 106 17.96 -50.22 41.43
N ASP A 107 17.01 -49.63 40.69
CA ASP A 107 16.02 -50.33 39.87
C ASP A 107 16.28 -50.19 38.35
N TYR A 108 17.48 -49.74 37.97
CA TYR A 108 17.89 -49.53 36.58
C TYR A 108 17.51 -50.68 35.63
N SER A 109 17.92 -51.93 35.94
CA SER A 109 17.66 -53.09 35.07
C SER A 109 16.18 -53.39 34.87
N GLN A 110 15.32 -53.04 35.82
CA GLN A 110 13.87 -53.22 35.72
C GLN A 110 13.25 -52.10 34.88
N GLN A 111 13.76 -50.87 35.04
CA GLN A 111 13.26 -49.70 34.35
C GLN A 111 13.71 -49.62 32.89
N GLU A 112 14.88 -50.17 32.55
CA GLU A 112 15.36 -50.25 31.16
C GLU A 112 14.40 -51.05 30.27
N ALA A 113 13.74 -52.08 30.80
CA ALA A 113 12.76 -52.89 30.07
C ALA A 113 11.43 -52.18 29.80
N VAL A 114 11.14 -51.10 30.53
CA VAL A 114 9.89 -50.31 30.43
C VAL A 114 10.16 -48.86 30.04
N ASP A 115 11.32 -48.59 29.42
CA ASP A 115 11.76 -47.26 28.98
C ASP A 115 11.64 -46.18 30.07
N PHE A 116 12.00 -46.54 31.30
CA PHE A 116 12.03 -45.65 32.46
C PHE A 116 10.68 -44.98 32.79
N SER A 117 9.55 -45.61 32.45
CA SER A 117 8.19 -45.05 32.64
C SER A 117 7.85 -44.61 34.08
N LYS A 118 8.57 -45.10 35.09
CA LYS A 118 8.43 -44.64 36.49
C LYS A 118 9.03 -43.26 36.72
N TYR A 119 10.08 -42.92 35.98
CA TYR A 119 10.90 -41.72 36.18
C TYR A 119 10.78 -40.72 35.04
N TYR A 120 10.27 -41.13 33.89
CA TYR A 120 10.07 -40.32 32.69
C TYR A 120 8.58 -40.32 32.33
N GLY A 121 8.06 -39.14 32.04
CA GLY A 121 6.67 -38.96 31.65
C GLY A 121 6.46 -37.61 31.00
N VAL A 122 5.20 -37.26 30.79
CA VAL A 122 4.79 -36.01 30.15
C VAL A 122 4.01 -35.17 31.16
N ASN A 123 4.29 -33.88 31.25
CA ASN A 123 3.56 -32.96 32.11
C ASN A 123 2.19 -32.58 31.51
N GLU A 124 1.38 -31.81 32.25
CA GLU A 124 0.05 -31.36 31.80
C GLU A 124 0.06 -30.53 30.51
N ARG A 125 1.24 -30.01 30.10
CA ARG A 125 1.44 -29.22 28.88
C ARG A 125 2.02 -30.02 27.71
N GLY A 126 2.12 -31.34 27.83
CA GLY A 126 2.63 -32.19 26.76
C GLY A 126 4.16 -32.24 26.66
N GLN A 127 4.89 -31.69 27.63
CA GLN A 127 6.36 -31.66 27.64
C GLN A 127 6.95 -32.80 28.46
N ASP A 128 8.05 -33.35 27.96
CA ASP A 128 8.81 -34.40 28.65
C ASP A 128 9.34 -33.91 29.99
N THR A 129 9.13 -34.70 31.03
CA THR A 129 9.55 -34.38 32.38
C THR A 129 10.00 -35.61 33.15
N THR A 130 10.79 -35.38 34.20
CA THR A 130 11.19 -36.45 35.12
C THR A 130 10.45 -36.37 36.44
N LEU A 131 10.41 -37.50 37.15
CA LEU A 131 9.94 -37.55 38.54
C LEU A 131 10.68 -36.50 39.38
N ASN A 132 9.92 -35.77 40.19
CA ASN A 132 10.48 -34.73 41.04
C ASN A 132 11.44 -35.33 42.07
N LEU A 133 12.62 -34.71 42.23
CA LEU A 133 13.65 -35.13 43.16
C LEU A 133 13.14 -35.31 44.60
N LYS A 134 12.09 -34.60 45.01
CA LYS A 134 11.44 -34.74 46.32
C LYS A 134 11.04 -36.19 46.65
N TYR A 135 10.62 -36.96 45.64
CA TYR A 135 10.10 -38.33 45.80
C TYR A 135 11.18 -39.43 45.76
N ILE A 136 12.43 -39.06 45.50
CA ILE A 136 13.56 -39.99 45.44
C ILE A 136 14.07 -40.26 46.87
N HIS A 137 14.34 -41.51 47.23
CA HIS A 137 14.80 -41.86 48.57
C HIS A 137 16.31 -41.69 48.70
N LYS A 138 17.08 -42.21 47.75
CA LYS A 138 18.55 -42.17 47.74
C LYS A 138 19.06 -40.96 46.95
N LYS A 139 19.10 -39.79 47.60
CA LYS A 139 19.50 -38.51 46.98
C LYS A 139 21.00 -38.21 47.11
N ASP A 140 21.62 -38.81 48.12
CA ASP A 140 23.04 -38.72 48.49
C ASP A 140 23.91 -39.77 47.78
N GLU A 141 23.32 -40.69 47.04
CA GLU A 141 24.04 -41.70 46.27
C GLU A 141 24.87 -41.06 45.15
N PHE A 142 26.17 -41.38 45.14
CA PHE A 142 27.15 -40.90 44.17
C PHE A 142 27.93 -42.05 43.51
N GLN A 143 28.13 -43.19 44.17
CA GLN A 143 29.00 -44.26 43.67
C GLN A 143 28.44 -44.95 42.43
N ALA A 144 27.16 -45.33 42.49
CA ALA A 144 26.46 -45.95 41.37
C ALA A 144 26.34 -44.96 40.19
N LEU A 145 26.09 -43.69 40.51
CA LEU A 145 25.94 -42.62 39.53
C LEU A 145 27.25 -42.32 38.80
N THR A 146 28.35 -42.17 39.54
CA THR A 146 29.70 -41.96 38.97
C THR A 146 30.10 -43.14 38.10
N THR A 147 29.87 -44.38 38.54
CA THR A 147 30.15 -45.57 37.73
C THR A 147 29.37 -45.58 36.41
N TYR A 148 28.12 -45.12 36.44
CA TYR A 148 27.27 -45.03 35.24
C TYR A 148 27.69 -43.92 34.29
N MET A 149 27.91 -42.70 34.82
CA MET A 149 28.16 -41.47 34.05
C MET A 149 29.59 -41.31 33.57
N MET A 150 30.56 -41.75 34.39
CA MET A 150 31.99 -41.52 34.20
C MET A 150 32.78 -42.84 34.11
N GLY A 151 32.35 -43.88 34.81
CA GLY A 151 33.16 -45.09 34.99
C GLY A 151 34.14 -44.96 36.15
N SER A 152 35.16 -45.82 36.19
CA SER A 152 36.07 -45.97 37.33
C SER A 152 37.24 -44.98 37.37
N GLU A 153 37.51 -44.25 36.27
CA GLU A 153 38.69 -43.38 36.16
C GLU A 153 38.26 -41.92 35.85
N PRO A 154 38.52 -40.94 36.74
CA PRO A 154 38.14 -39.53 36.51
C PRO A 154 38.79 -38.92 35.26
N GLN A 155 40.05 -39.28 34.99
CA GLN A 155 40.85 -38.74 33.89
C GLN A 155 40.56 -39.43 32.54
N ARG A 156 39.73 -40.49 32.54
CA ARG A 156 39.35 -41.25 31.34
C ARG A 156 37.87 -41.60 31.39
N PRO A 157 36.97 -40.61 31.21
CA PRO A 157 35.54 -40.83 31.25
C PRO A 157 35.08 -41.89 30.24
N LYS A 158 34.11 -42.68 30.67
CA LYS A 158 33.43 -43.68 29.84
C LYS A 158 32.77 -42.99 28.65
N LYS A 159 33.17 -43.40 27.46
CA LYS A 159 32.56 -42.95 26.21
C LYS A 159 31.27 -43.73 25.95
N GLY A 160 30.21 -43.00 25.62
CA GLY A 160 28.92 -43.60 25.29
C GLY A 160 27.84 -42.55 25.10
N LYS A 161 26.73 -42.95 24.48
CA LYS A 161 25.58 -42.05 24.29
C LYS A 161 24.98 -41.60 25.61
N TRP A 162 24.96 -42.43 26.65
CA TRP A 162 24.29 -42.14 27.93
C TRP A 162 25.28 -41.86 29.06
N THR A 163 26.36 -41.14 28.77
CA THR A 163 27.44 -40.81 29.72
C THR A 163 27.70 -39.31 29.73
N ALA A 164 28.48 -38.83 30.70
CA ALA A 164 28.84 -37.41 30.80
C ALA A 164 29.54 -36.90 29.53
N ASN A 165 30.39 -37.75 28.91
CA ASN A 165 31.05 -37.41 27.65
C ASN A 165 30.06 -37.33 26.47
N GLY A 166 29.07 -38.23 26.40
CA GLY A 166 28.01 -38.15 25.39
C GLY A 166 27.15 -36.90 25.52
N LEU A 167 26.87 -36.48 26.76
CA LEU A 167 26.18 -35.21 27.05
C LEU A 167 26.99 -34.01 26.57
N LYS A 168 28.28 -33.95 26.88
CA LYS A 168 29.19 -32.89 26.41
C LYS A 168 29.18 -32.80 24.88
N LEU A 169 29.40 -33.91 24.18
CA LEU A 169 29.42 -33.94 22.71
C LEU A 169 28.08 -33.53 22.09
N ALA A 170 26.95 -33.90 22.71
CA ALA A 170 25.63 -33.51 22.21
C ALA A 170 25.40 -31.99 22.33
N ILE A 171 25.84 -31.37 23.43
CA ILE A 171 25.73 -29.93 23.63
C ILE A 171 26.72 -29.18 22.72
N GLU A 172 27.95 -29.67 22.55
CA GLU A 172 28.93 -29.10 21.60
C GLU A 172 28.39 -29.14 20.16
N ALA A 173 27.79 -30.27 19.74
CA ALA A 173 27.18 -30.38 18.42
C ALA A 173 26.00 -29.40 18.22
N TYR A 174 25.23 -29.13 19.27
CA TYR A 174 24.15 -28.14 19.23
C TYR A 174 24.69 -26.70 19.15
N ARG A 175 25.72 -26.37 19.94
CA ARG A 175 26.42 -25.09 19.87
C ARG A 175 26.98 -24.85 18.47
N ASP A 176 27.71 -25.82 17.92
CA ASP A 176 28.34 -25.71 16.60
C ASP A 176 27.29 -25.63 15.49
N TYR A 177 26.14 -26.29 15.67
CA TYR A 177 24.99 -26.11 14.80
C TYR A 177 24.47 -24.67 14.85
N LEU A 178 24.19 -24.13 16.04
CA LEU A 178 23.67 -22.77 16.21
C LEU A 178 24.62 -21.73 15.62
N THR A 179 25.92 -21.81 15.93
CA THR A 179 26.92 -20.85 15.41
C THR A 179 27.10 -20.93 13.90
N GLY A 180 26.83 -22.09 13.30
CA GLY A 180 26.83 -22.30 11.85
C GLY A 180 25.53 -21.92 11.14
N ILE A 181 24.51 -21.40 11.84
CA ILE A 181 23.25 -21.01 11.20
C ILE A 181 23.45 -19.73 10.38
N SER A 182 23.10 -19.82 9.10
CA SER A 182 22.87 -18.66 8.24
C SER A 182 21.51 -18.74 7.56
N VAL A 183 20.95 -17.56 7.27
CA VAL A 183 19.69 -17.39 6.53
C VAL A 183 19.93 -16.46 5.37
N ILE A 184 19.52 -16.88 4.18
CA ILE A 184 19.51 -16.02 3.00
C ILE A 184 18.12 -15.40 2.92
N ASP A 185 18.05 -14.08 3.06
CA ASP A 185 16.81 -13.32 2.92
C ASP A 185 16.39 -13.27 1.43
N ASN A 186 15.15 -12.89 1.14
CA ASN A 186 14.60 -12.80 -0.23
C ASN A 186 15.36 -11.82 -1.14
N LEU A 187 16.20 -10.97 -0.54
CA LEU A 187 17.07 -10.02 -1.22
C LEU A 187 18.47 -10.60 -1.50
N GLY A 188 18.69 -11.89 -1.26
CA GLY A 188 19.96 -12.58 -1.50
C GLY A 188 21.06 -12.25 -0.46
N ILE A 189 20.71 -11.61 0.66
CA ILE A 189 21.65 -11.24 1.72
C ILE A 189 21.74 -12.38 2.72
N GLU A 190 22.94 -12.92 2.90
CA GLU A 190 23.24 -13.89 3.94
C GLU A 190 23.34 -13.19 5.30
N ARG A 191 22.54 -13.64 6.27
CA ARG A 191 22.57 -13.20 7.65
C ARG A 191 23.09 -14.33 8.53
N THR A 192 24.09 -14.01 9.33
CA THR A 192 24.61 -14.89 10.39
C THR A 192 24.25 -14.33 11.76
N LEU A 193 24.36 -15.15 12.79
CA LEU A 193 24.20 -14.70 14.17
C LEU A 193 25.16 -13.52 14.48
N PRO A 194 24.73 -12.56 15.31
CA PRO A 194 25.60 -11.47 15.75
C PRO A 194 26.82 -12.00 16.50
N ALA A 195 27.97 -11.33 16.36
CA ALA A 195 29.22 -11.72 17.03
C ALA A 195 29.07 -11.78 18.56
N SER A 196 28.22 -10.93 19.15
CA SER A 196 27.90 -10.94 20.58
C SER A 196 27.17 -12.21 21.00
N THR A 197 26.20 -12.66 20.20
CA THR A 197 25.44 -13.89 20.47
C THR A 197 26.32 -15.12 20.30
N ILE A 198 27.16 -15.15 19.26
CA ILE A 198 28.15 -16.22 19.07
C ILE A 198 29.09 -16.31 20.28
N LYS A 199 29.61 -15.18 20.76
CA LYS A 199 30.45 -15.14 21.95
C LYS A 199 29.73 -15.66 23.20
N SER A 200 28.49 -15.21 23.42
CA SER A 200 27.64 -15.69 24.53
C SER A 200 27.43 -17.20 24.47
N LEU A 201 27.13 -17.76 23.29
CA LEU A 201 26.97 -19.20 23.09
C LEU A 201 28.26 -19.98 23.35
N MET A 202 29.42 -19.45 22.94
CA MET A 202 30.71 -20.08 23.20
C MET A 202 31.08 -20.09 24.69
N GLU A 203 30.80 -19.00 25.40
CA GLU A 203 31.03 -18.91 26.85
C GLU A 203 30.05 -19.82 27.62
N ARG A 204 28.78 -19.85 27.22
CA ARG A 204 27.72 -20.64 27.87
C ARG A 204 27.92 -22.14 27.74
N PHE A 205 28.39 -22.59 26.59
CA PHE A 205 28.69 -24.00 26.30
C PHE A 205 30.21 -24.24 26.23
N SER A 206 30.91 -23.68 27.22
CA SER A 206 32.33 -23.95 27.47
C SER A 206 32.48 -25.15 28.41
N PHE A 207 33.39 -26.06 28.06
CA PHE A 207 33.64 -27.31 28.79
C PHE A 207 35.13 -27.45 29.10
N GLU A 208 35.71 -26.35 29.59
CA GLU A 208 37.12 -26.24 29.97
C GLU A 208 37.43 -27.06 31.23
N GLU A 209 38.72 -27.33 31.46
CA GLU A 209 39.17 -28.01 32.67
C GLU A 209 39.01 -27.09 33.89
N GLU A 210 38.45 -27.63 34.96
CA GLU A 210 38.21 -26.91 36.20
C GLU A 210 39.37 -27.15 37.17
N LEU A 211 39.75 -26.13 37.94
CA LEU A 211 40.77 -26.26 38.98
C LEU A 211 40.10 -26.70 40.29
N GLU A 212 40.23 -27.98 40.63
CA GLU A 212 39.70 -28.57 41.85
C GLU A 212 40.87 -29.07 42.73
N ASP A 213 40.94 -28.60 43.98
CA ASP A 213 42.02 -28.92 44.93
C ASP A 213 43.46 -28.76 44.35
N GLY A 214 43.65 -27.75 43.49
CA GLY A 214 44.94 -27.45 42.86
C GLY A 214 45.33 -28.39 41.71
N LYS A 215 44.43 -29.25 41.24
CA LYS A 215 44.60 -30.11 40.06
C LYS A 215 43.61 -29.69 38.97
N LEU A 216 44.06 -29.80 37.71
CA LEU A 216 43.17 -29.67 36.57
C LEU A 216 42.34 -30.94 36.43
N VAL A 217 41.02 -30.78 36.49
CA VAL A 217 40.03 -31.85 36.39
C VAL A 217 39.20 -31.63 35.13
N LEU A 218 38.96 -32.70 34.38
CA LEU A 218 38.08 -32.66 33.21
C LEU A 218 36.68 -32.20 33.65
N TRP A 219 36.01 -31.41 32.80
CA TRP A 219 34.65 -30.94 33.05
C TRP A 219 33.69 -32.08 33.44
N GLU A 220 33.77 -33.23 32.75
CA GLU A 220 32.93 -34.38 33.07
C GLU A 220 33.19 -34.93 34.49
N ALA A 221 34.44 -34.89 34.96
CA ALA A 221 34.79 -35.35 36.30
C ALA A 221 34.36 -34.33 37.37
N ALA A 222 34.64 -33.04 37.17
CA ALA A 222 34.24 -31.98 38.11
C ALA A 222 32.72 -31.98 38.37
N ASN A 223 31.92 -32.33 37.36
CA ASN A 223 30.46 -32.24 37.43
C ASN A 223 29.76 -33.56 37.78
N PHE A 224 30.38 -34.73 37.57
CA PHE A 224 29.73 -36.05 37.72
C PHE A 224 30.54 -37.11 38.49
N TYR A 225 31.79 -36.83 38.89
CA TYR A 225 32.62 -37.76 39.67
C TYR A 225 32.51 -37.45 41.17
N ASP A 226 32.11 -38.45 41.98
CA ASP A 226 31.83 -38.30 43.42
C ASP A 226 30.80 -37.20 43.76
N VAL A 227 29.96 -36.83 42.79
CA VAL A 227 28.88 -35.85 42.96
C VAL A 227 27.55 -36.57 43.26
N PRO A 228 26.83 -36.22 44.33
CA PRO A 228 25.56 -36.85 44.69
C PRO A 228 24.46 -36.52 43.68
N LEU A 229 23.50 -37.45 43.52
CA LEU A 229 22.33 -37.26 42.66
C LEU A 229 21.62 -35.91 42.89
N ALA A 230 21.51 -35.49 44.15
CA ALA A 230 20.88 -34.23 44.53
C ALA A 230 21.51 -33.00 43.86
N ALA A 231 22.80 -33.02 43.54
CA ALA A 231 23.49 -31.93 42.85
C ALA A 231 23.48 -32.13 41.31
N VAL A 232 23.59 -33.37 40.84
CA VAL A 232 23.58 -33.71 39.41
C VAL A 232 22.25 -33.35 38.74
N MET A 233 21.12 -33.54 39.41
CA MET A 233 19.79 -33.22 38.85
C MET A 233 19.61 -31.72 38.54
N PRO A 234 19.84 -30.79 39.50
CA PRO A 234 19.88 -29.35 39.24
C PRO A 234 20.84 -28.94 38.13
N LEU A 235 22.03 -29.55 38.07
CA LEU A 235 23.01 -29.25 37.04
C LEU A 235 22.46 -29.56 35.64
N MET A 236 21.86 -30.75 35.46
CA MET A 236 21.21 -31.11 34.19
C MET A 236 20.00 -30.21 33.88
N SER A 237 19.24 -29.79 34.89
CA SER A 237 18.15 -28.80 34.70
C SER A 237 18.68 -27.45 34.22
N LYS A 238 19.80 -26.99 34.78
CA LYS A 238 20.47 -25.75 34.35
C LYS A 238 20.94 -25.87 32.89
N MET A 239 21.47 -27.01 32.48
CA MET A 239 21.83 -27.26 31.08
C MET A 239 20.63 -27.20 30.13
N ILE A 240 19.48 -27.75 30.54
CA ILE A 240 18.24 -27.65 29.75
C ILE A 240 17.84 -26.18 29.60
N ILE A 241 17.88 -25.40 30.69
CA ILE A 241 17.60 -23.95 30.64
C ILE A 241 18.58 -23.25 29.70
N ASP A 242 19.87 -23.60 29.72
CA ASP A 242 20.85 -23.02 28.80
C ASP A 242 20.54 -23.28 27.33
N ILE A 243 20.09 -24.49 27.02
CA ILE A 243 19.69 -24.88 25.65
C ILE A 243 18.46 -24.10 25.21
N GLN A 244 17.47 -23.99 26.09
CA GLN A 244 16.24 -23.24 25.83
C GLN A 244 16.49 -21.73 25.69
N ASP A 245 17.38 -21.15 26.49
CA ASP A 245 17.75 -19.74 26.35
C ASP A 245 18.49 -19.51 25.02
N ALA A 246 19.40 -20.42 24.65
CA ALA A 246 20.10 -20.37 23.37
C ALA A 246 19.16 -20.52 22.16
N GLU A 247 18.12 -21.35 22.30
CA GLU A 247 17.02 -21.46 21.33
C GLU A 247 16.25 -20.14 21.21
N GLU A 248 15.83 -19.56 22.33
CA GLU A 248 15.12 -18.28 22.38
C GLU A 248 15.93 -17.16 21.72
N ASP A 249 17.21 -17.02 22.06
CA ASP A 249 18.10 -16.03 21.46
C ASP A 249 18.21 -16.19 19.94
N ALA A 250 18.24 -17.44 19.46
CA ALA A 250 18.32 -17.73 18.03
C ALA A 250 17.00 -17.43 17.29
N ILE A 251 15.85 -17.76 17.90
CA ILE A 251 14.54 -17.47 17.31
C ILE A 251 14.25 -15.96 17.35
N ASP A 252 14.59 -15.26 18.43
CA ASP A 252 14.44 -13.81 18.54
C ASP A 252 15.31 -13.08 17.50
N TRP A 253 16.53 -13.56 17.26
CA TRP A 253 17.36 -13.06 16.16
C TRP A 253 16.70 -13.24 14.79
N LEU A 254 16.10 -14.40 14.52
CA LEU A 254 15.36 -14.64 13.28
C LEU A 254 14.16 -13.69 13.14
N LEU A 255 13.41 -13.48 14.23
CA LEU A 255 12.28 -12.57 14.28
C LEU A 255 12.69 -11.11 14.03
N GLY A 256 13.73 -10.65 14.72
CA GLY A 256 14.32 -9.32 14.52
C GLY A 256 14.82 -9.10 13.08
N GLY A 257 15.35 -10.15 12.44
CA GLY A 257 15.76 -10.13 11.03
C GLY A 257 14.62 -9.82 10.06
N ILE A 258 13.39 -10.25 10.38
CA ILE A 258 12.18 -9.97 9.58
C ILE A 258 11.73 -8.52 9.76
N GLU A 259 11.74 -8.03 11.01
CA GLU A 259 11.21 -6.72 11.37
C GLU A 259 12.13 -5.56 10.94
N ALA A 260 13.45 -5.75 10.99
CA ALA A 260 14.44 -4.72 10.65
C ALA A 260 14.29 -4.15 9.22
N LYS A 261 13.60 -4.85 8.31
CA LYS A 261 13.32 -4.40 6.93
C LYS A 261 11.87 -3.98 6.68
N SER A 262 11.05 -3.82 7.72
CA SER A 262 9.68 -3.35 7.56
C SER A 262 9.59 -1.84 7.84
N LEU A 263 9.17 -1.06 6.86
CA LEU A 263 8.74 0.31 7.10
C LEU A 263 7.53 0.26 8.04
N LYS A 264 7.64 0.92 9.19
CA LYS A 264 6.53 1.07 10.12
C LYS A 264 5.71 2.27 9.66
N PHE A 265 4.42 2.06 9.42
CA PHE A 265 3.46 3.11 9.12
C PHE A 265 2.48 3.20 10.29
N SER A 266 2.17 4.42 10.71
CA SER A 266 1.29 4.68 11.85
C SER A 266 -0.10 5.13 11.42
N GLU A 267 -0.21 5.79 10.27
CA GLU A 267 -1.46 6.27 9.71
C GLU A 267 -1.72 5.71 8.31
N VAL A 268 -2.99 5.52 8.01
CA VAL A 268 -3.45 4.93 6.77
C VAL A 268 -4.65 5.72 6.25
N VAL A 269 -4.55 6.20 5.01
CA VAL A 269 -5.58 7.03 4.36
C VAL A 269 -5.95 6.46 2.98
N PRO A 270 -7.25 6.40 2.63
CA PRO A 270 -7.65 6.04 1.28
C PRO A 270 -7.36 7.20 0.31
N LEU A 271 -6.77 6.90 -0.84
CA LEU A 271 -6.54 7.84 -1.92
C LEU A 271 -7.27 7.37 -3.19
N SER A 272 -8.02 8.28 -3.80
CA SER A 272 -8.78 8.03 -5.03
C SER A 272 -8.25 8.91 -6.14
N ILE A 273 -7.69 8.29 -7.18
CA ILE A 273 -7.16 9.00 -8.36
C ILE A 273 -8.11 8.75 -9.53
N PRO A 274 -8.87 9.76 -10.00
CA PRO A 274 -9.70 9.61 -11.19
C PRO A 274 -8.84 9.49 -12.45
N GLN A 275 -9.24 8.63 -13.39
CA GLN A 275 -8.53 8.51 -14.68
C GLN A 275 -8.72 9.73 -15.59
N SER A 276 -9.85 10.44 -15.43
CA SER A 276 -10.12 11.72 -16.08
C SER A 276 -10.86 12.65 -15.12
N ASN A 277 -10.41 13.90 -15.08
CA ASN A 277 -10.96 14.98 -14.26
C ASN A 277 -12.17 15.66 -14.97
N TYR A 278 -12.45 15.28 -16.22
CA TYR A 278 -13.52 15.83 -17.04
C TYR A 278 -14.32 14.69 -17.68
N ILE A 279 -15.62 14.62 -17.34
CA ILE A 279 -16.51 13.53 -17.74
C ILE A 279 -17.81 14.15 -18.25
N LEU A 280 -18.26 13.73 -19.43
CA LEU A 280 -19.53 14.21 -19.99
C LEU A 280 -20.70 13.43 -19.40
N ARG A 281 -21.89 14.05 -19.43
CA ARG A 281 -23.12 13.39 -18.97
C ARG A 281 -23.41 12.17 -19.85
N GLY A 282 -23.36 10.98 -19.25
CA GLY A 282 -23.57 9.70 -19.94
C GLY A 282 -22.30 8.83 -19.99
N ASP A 283 -21.13 9.40 -19.71
CA ASP A 283 -19.88 8.64 -19.59
C ASP A 283 -19.75 7.94 -18.23
N THR A 284 -18.85 6.95 -18.14
CA THR A 284 -18.57 6.19 -16.92
C THR A 284 -17.40 6.80 -16.14
N LEU A 285 -17.59 7.06 -14.85
CA LEU A 285 -16.51 7.43 -13.93
C LEU A 285 -15.61 6.21 -13.67
N ARG A 286 -14.31 6.35 -13.93
CA ARG A 286 -13.27 5.38 -13.58
C ARG A 286 -12.24 6.03 -12.68
N ALA A 287 -11.90 5.35 -11.58
CA ALA A 287 -10.91 5.82 -10.61
C ALA A 287 -10.17 4.64 -10.00
N ASP A 288 -8.88 4.83 -9.77
CA ASP A 288 -8.04 3.88 -9.04
C ASP A 288 -8.07 4.27 -7.56
N ILE A 289 -8.52 3.35 -6.71
CA ILE A 289 -8.65 3.55 -5.26
C ILE A 289 -7.62 2.66 -4.58
N PHE A 290 -6.74 3.26 -3.81
CA PHE A 290 -5.72 2.54 -3.04
C PHE A 290 -5.61 3.10 -1.63
N LEU A 291 -4.91 2.34 -0.80
CA LEU A 291 -4.66 2.68 0.58
C LEU A 291 -3.22 3.20 0.69
N ALA A 292 -3.06 4.45 1.10
CA ALA A 292 -1.75 5.04 1.32
C ALA A 292 -1.43 4.98 2.83
N ALA A 293 -0.31 4.37 3.17
CA ALA A 293 0.19 4.32 4.54
C ALA A 293 1.38 5.29 4.69
N PHE A 294 1.42 6.06 5.78
CA PHE A 294 2.50 7.00 6.06
C PHE A 294 2.79 7.10 7.57
N ASP A 295 3.88 7.77 7.91
CA ASP A 295 4.29 8.04 9.29
C ASP A 295 4.53 9.55 9.45
N PRO A 296 3.76 10.28 10.28
CA PRO A 296 3.90 11.72 10.46
C PRO A 296 5.22 12.09 11.16
N THR A 297 5.91 11.13 11.80
CA THR A 297 7.22 11.37 12.42
C THR A 297 8.37 11.38 11.41
N ARG A 298 8.16 10.79 10.23
CA ARG A 298 9.15 10.66 9.14
C ARG A 298 8.67 11.39 7.90
N ILE A 299 8.82 12.71 7.91
CA ILE A 299 8.36 13.58 6.83
C ILE A 299 9.27 13.38 5.59
N PRO A 300 8.74 12.97 4.43
CA PRO A 300 9.54 12.82 3.22
C PRO A 300 9.87 14.17 2.56
N GLU A 301 10.91 14.21 1.74
CA GLU A 301 11.22 15.34 0.87
C GLU A 301 10.64 15.08 -0.52
N VAL A 302 9.87 16.01 -1.07
CA VAL A 302 9.23 15.84 -2.39
C VAL A 302 9.77 16.88 -3.36
N TYR A 303 10.35 16.44 -4.47
CA TYR A 303 10.88 17.31 -5.52
C TYR A 303 10.08 17.14 -6.81
N VAL A 304 9.82 18.24 -7.50
CA VAL A 304 9.12 18.26 -8.79
C VAL A 304 9.87 19.15 -9.76
N ASP A 305 10.07 18.64 -10.97
CA ASP A 305 10.68 19.38 -12.07
C ASP A 305 9.74 20.51 -12.54
N PRO A 306 10.19 21.78 -12.61
CA PRO A 306 9.40 22.86 -13.17
C PRO A 306 9.20 22.75 -14.70
N ILE A 307 9.99 21.92 -15.39
CA ILE A 307 9.92 21.73 -16.83
C ILE A 307 8.90 20.63 -17.16
N LYS A 308 8.02 20.93 -18.13
CA LYS A 308 7.05 19.96 -18.66
C LYS A 308 7.78 18.71 -19.16
N TRP A 309 7.33 17.53 -18.72
CA TRP A 309 7.83 16.25 -19.17
C TRP A 309 7.55 16.02 -20.67
N ASP A 310 8.53 15.49 -21.38
CA ASP A 310 8.53 15.35 -22.84
C ASP A 310 7.87 14.06 -23.34
N GLY A 311 7.45 13.17 -22.44
CA GLY A 311 6.83 11.89 -22.77
C GLY A 311 7.79 10.74 -23.07
N LYS A 312 9.11 10.98 -23.01
CA LYS A 312 10.14 10.00 -23.41
C LYS A 312 11.24 9.82 -22.37
N ASP A 313 11.55 10.86 -21.60
CA ASP A 313 12.59 10.78 -20.57
C ASP A 313 12.19 9.81 -19.45
N SER A 314 12.99 8.76 -19.28
CA SER A 314 12.81 7.72 -18.25
C SER A 314 13.89 7.78 -17.16
N THR A 315 14.77 8.77 -17.18
CA THR A 315 15.80 8.94 -16.15
C THR A 315 15.17 9.30 -14.80
N VAL A 316 15.92 9.28 -13.69
CA VAL A 316 15.45 9.86 -12.41
C VAL A 316 15.69 11.38 -12.43
N LEU A 317 14.88 12.16 -11.71
CA LEU A 317 15.06 13.61 -11.63
C LEU A 317 16.35 13.94 -10.86
N ASP A 318 17.29 14.63 -11.51
CA ASP A 318 18.50 15.16 -10.88
C ASP A 318 18.19 16.46 -10.13
N TYR A 319 17.51 16.32 -8.99
CA TYR A 319 17.08 17.47 -8.19
C TYR A 319 18.26 18.25 -7.58
N GLU A 320 19.40 17.61 -7.32
CA GLU A 320 20.62 18.25 -6.79
C GLU A 320 21.32 19.07 -7.87
N GLY A 321 21.55 18.48 -9.05
CA GLY A 321 22.17 19.18 -10.19
C GLY A 321 21.33 20.35 -10.70
N LEU A 322 20.01 20.29 -10.55
CA LEU A 322 19.06 21.36 -10.89
C LEU A 322 18.83 22.37 -9.75
N GLY A 323 19.36 22.13 -8.55
CA GLY A 323 19.19 23.03 -7.39
C GLY A 323 17.73 23.19 -6.95
N LEU A 324 16.91 22.14 -7.09
CA LEU A 324 15.50 22.18 -6.75
C LEU A 324 15.30 22.18 -5.23
N GLN A 325 14.32 22.95 -4.76
CA GLN A 325 13.89 22.93 -3.37
C GLN A 325 12.73 21.93 -3.18
N PRO A 326 12.65 21.24 -2.03
CA PRO A 326 11.53 20.35 -1.76
C PRO A 326 10.23 21.16 -1.60
N LEU A 327 9.12 20.56 -2.03
CA LEU A 327 7.78 21.09 -1.79
C LEU A 327 7.48 21.14 -0.30
N SER A 328 6.58 22.05 0.09
CA SER A 328 6.01 22.03 1.44
C SER A 328 5.20 20.76 1.64
N VAL A 329 5.44 20.07 2.76
CA VAL A 329 4.74 18.84 3.14
C VAL A 329 3.83 19.13 4.32
N ASN A 330 2.59 18.63 4.28
CA ASN A 330 1.65 18.80 5.39
C ASN A 330 1.87 17.75 6.50
N GLU A 331 1.11 17.87 7.61
CA GLU A 331 1.15 16.91 8.74
C GLU A 331 0.86 15.45 8.36
N LYS A 332 0.29 15.23 7.17
CA LYS A 332 -0.03 13.91 6.62
C LYS A 332 1.04 13.38 5.65
N GLY A 333 2.21 14.01 5.59
CA GLY A 333 3.29 13.61 4.69
C GLY A 333 3.02 13.88 3.20
N GLN A 334 2.01 14.71 2.87
CA GLN A 334 1.65 15.01 1.48
C GLN A 334 2.37 16.25 0.96
N GLY A 335 3.09 16.13 -0.16
CA GLY A 335 3.71 17.26 -0.86
C GLY A 335 2.66 18.16 -1.54
N LEU A 336 2.70 19.45 -1.24
CA LEU A 336 1.76 20.45 -1.75
C LEU A 336 2.33 21.12 -3.01
N LEU A 337 1.88 20.66 -4.17
CA LEU A 337 2.26 21.25 -5.46
C LEU A 337 1.24 22.32 -5.89
N ALA A 338 1.73 23.54 -6.12
CA ALA A 338 0.94 24.64 -6.67
C ALA A 338 1.71 25.31 -7.82
N MET A 339 1.18 25.22 -9.04
CA MET A 339 1.77 25.82 -10.24
C MET A 339 0.78 26.75 -10.92
N SER A 340 1.23 27.95 -11.27
CA SER A 340 0.42 28.92 -12.02
C SER A 340 0.36 28.53 -13.50
N SER A 341 -0.84 28.51 -14.07
CA SER A 341 -1.03 28.33 -15.53
C SER A 341 -0.83 29.61 -16.34
N LYS A 342 -0.60 30.76 -15.69
CA LYS A 342 -0.35 32.03 -16.39
C LYS A 342 0.92 31.93 -17.23
N GLY A 343 0.79 32.14 -18.54
CA GLY A 343 1.90 32.09 -19.49
C GLY A 343 2.18 30.69 -20.08
N LEU A 344 1.42 29.66 -19.68
CA LEU A 344 1.48 28.35 -20.33
C LEU A 344 0.73 28.38 -21.67
N SER A 345 1.22 27.62 -22.65
CA SER A 345 0.52 27.40 -23.91
C SER A 345 -0.66 26.45 -23.70
N LEU A 346 -1.60 26.47 -24.64
CA LEU A 346 -2.73 25.53 -24.62
C LEU A 346 -2.23 24.10 -24.86
N GLY A 347 -2.77 23.14 -24.12
CA GLY A 347 -2.43 21.73 -24.28
C GLY A 347 -2.32 20.95 -22.97
N GLN A 348 -1.83 19.71 -23.09
CA GLN A 348 -1.63 18.81 -21.96
C GLN A 348 -0.27 19.04 -21.29
N TYR A 349 -0.25 18.95 -19.97
CA TYR A 349 0.92 19.11 -19.12
C TYR A 349 1.03 17.93 -18.15
N GLN A 350 2.28 17.54 -17.91
CA GLN A 350 2.69 16.52 -16.96
C GLN A 350 4.11 16.87 -16.51
N TYR A 351 4.43 16.59 -15.25
CA TYR A 351 5.75 16.84 -14.67
C TYR A 351 6.31 15.58 -14.02
N LYS A 352 7.63 15.55 -13.93
CA LYS A 352 8.40 14.50 -13.27
C LYS A 352 8.74 14.92 -11.86
N GLY A 353 8.77 13.96 -10.94
CA GLY A 353 9.16 14.21 -9.57
C GLY A 353 9.85 13.02 -8.93
N VAL A 354 10.39 13.24 -7.74
CA VAL A 354 10.98 12.21 -6.89
C VAL A 354 10.63 12.48 -5.44
N ILE A 355 10.27 11.42 -4.72
CA ILE A 355 10.06 11.44 -3.27
C ILE A 355 11.27 10.80 -2.62
N ARG A 356 11.90 11.50 -1.68
CA ARG A 356 12.94 10.94 -0.81
C ARG A 356 12.37 10.68 0.57
N TYR A 357 12.60 9.50 1.10
CA TYR A 357 12.11 9.11 2.42
C TYR A 357 13.15 8.26 3.14
N GLN A 358 13.08 8.25 4.48
CA GLN A 358 13.99 7.47 5.30
C GLN A 358 13.53 6.01 5.37
N GLY A 359 14.39 5.10 4.91
CA GLY A 359 14.25 3.65 4.99
C GLY A 359 14.27 3.12 6.43
N PRO A 360 13.95 1.83 6.63
CA PRO A 360 13.94 1.22 7.96
C PRO A 360 15.35 1.14 8.60
N GLU A 361 16.41 1.16 7.78
CA GLU A 361 17.81 1.15 8.24
C GLU A 361 18.39 2.58 8.42
N GLY A 362 17.56 3.61 8.21
CA GLY A 362 17.95 5.01 8.34
C GLY A 362 18.57 5.61 7.08
N ASP A 363 18.77 4.82 6.03
CA ASP A 363 19.18 5.22 4.69
C ASP A 363 18.12 6.08 3.98
N MET A 364 18.53 7.05 3.18
CA MET A 364 17.58 7.83 2.37
C MET A 364 17.31 7.10 1.05
N GLN A 365 16.07 6.66 0.85
CA GLN A 365 15.61 6.03 -0.38
C GLN A 365 14.88 7.04 -1.26
N MET A 366 14.85 6.77 -2.57
CA MET A 366 14.21 7.65 -3.55
C MET A 366 13.23 6.87 -4.43
N GLN A 367 12.06 7.44 -4.66
CA GLN A 367 11.02 6.88 -5.52
C GLN A 367 10.58 7.92 -6.57
N PRO A 368 10.79 7.68 -7.88
CA PRO A 368 10.33 8.57 -8.93
C PRO A 368 8.82 8.48 -9.12
N PHE A 369 8.19 9.58 -9.55
CA PHE A 369 6.79 9.63 -9.94
C PHE A 369 6.53 10.63 -11.08
N LEU A 370 5.35 10.51 -11.70
CA LEU A 370 4.82 11.47 -12.67
C LEU A 370 3.52 12.07 -12.12
N THR A 371 3.30 13.37 -12.34
CA THR A 371 2.03 14.01 -11.98
C THR A 371 0.88 13.48 -12.87
N PRO A 372 -0.38 13.58 -12.43
CA PRO A 372 -1.52 13.38 -13.32
C PRO A 372 -1.45 14.35 -14.52
N ILE A 373 -1.92 13.89 -15.67
CA ILE A 373 -2.03 14.73 -16.86
C ILE A 373 -3.15 15.74 -16.63
N TYR A 374 -2.87 17.02 -16.84
CA TYR A 374 -3.90 18.06 -16.84
C TYR A 374 -3.85 18.89 -18.12
N THR A 375 -4.99 19.46 -18.52
CA THR A 375 -5.11 20.23 -19.76
C THR A 375 -5.34 21.69 -19.45
N VAL A 376 -4.52 22.57 -20.04
CA VAL A 376 -4.72 24.02 -20.06
C VAL A 376 -5.51 24.36 -21.32
N ALA A 377 -6.71 24.92 -21.13
CA ALA A 377 -7.62 25.31 -22.20
C ALA A 377 -8.12 26.75 -21.97
N GLU A 378 -8.52 27.43 -23.05
CA GLU A 378 -9.18 28.72 -22.94
C GLU A 378 -10.60 28.57 -22.36
N ALA A 379 -11.03 29.57 -21.59
CA ALA A 379 -12.40 29.63 -21.10
C ALA A 379 -13.35 29.89 -22.28
N ALA A 380 -14.15 28.90 -22.66
CA ALA A 380 -15.16 29.06 -23.69
C ALA A 380 -16.47 29.57 -23.09
N LEU A 381 -16.74 30.88 -23.24
CA LEU A 381 -18.03 31.48 -22.89
C LEU A 381 -18.91 31.55 -24.14
N VAL A 382 -20.05 30.85 -24.12
CA VAL A 382 -21.04 30.91 -25.20
C VAL A 382 -22.23 31.77 -24.75
N VAL A 383 -22.32 33.00 -25.26
CA VAL A 383 -23.48 33.88 -25.05
C VAL A 383 -24.33 33.86 -26.32
N SER A 384 -25.56 33.33 -26.22
CA SER A 384 -26.46 33.23 -27.37
C SER A 384 -27.82 33.88 -27.08
N PRO A 385 -28.26 34.86 -27.88
CA PRO A 385 -29.58 35.48 -27.71
C PRO A 385 -30.72 34.49 -28.02
N THR A 386 -31.51 34.13 -27.01
CA THR A 386 -32.54 33.08 -27.10
C THR A 386 -33.67 33.39 -28.07
N LYS A 387 -33.99 34.68 -28.30
CA LYS A 387 -35.04 35.10 -29.25
C LYS A 387 -34.54 35.29 -30.69
N MET A 388 -33.24 35.18 -30.94
CA MET A 388 -32.64 35.37 -32.27
C MET A 388 -32.30 34.05 -32.98
N ASN A 389 -32.64 32.89 -32.41
CA ASN A 389 -32.48 31.58 -33.04
C ASN A 389 -33.45 31.37 -34.22
N VAL A 390 -33.30 32.17 -35.28
CA VAL A 390 -34.18 32.20 -36.45
C VAL A 390 -33.36 32.11 -37.73
N PHE A 391 -33.76 31.22 -38.64
CA PHE A 391 -33.27 31.21 -40.01
C PHE A 391 -34.34 31.74 -40.97
N TYR A 392 -33.92 32.57 -41.92
CA TYR A 392 -34.79 33.13 -42.95
C TYR A 392 -34.66 32.36 -44.25
N ARG A 393 -35.81 31.99 -44.84
CA ARG A 393 -35.86 31.34 -46.16
C ARG A 393 -35.47 32.32 -47.26
N GLY A 394 -34.72 31.85 -48.25
CA GLY A 394 -34.36 32.61 -49.44
C GLY A 394 -33.11 33.47 -49.30
N VAL A 395 -32.46 33.46 -48.14
CA VAL A 395 -31.17 34.11 -47.89
C VAL A 395 -30.19 33.11 -47.24
N PRO A 396 -28.87 33.23 -47.50
CA PRO A 396 -27.86 32.43 -46.79
C PRO A 396 -27.76 32.90 -45.34
N ASN A 397 -27.91 31.99 -44.38
CA ASN A 397 -27.85 32.32 -42.94
C ASN A 397 -26.49 31.89 -42.37
N PRO A 398 -25.55 32.82 -42.09
CA PRO A 398 -24.27 32.47 -41.48
C PRO A 398 -24.44 32.05 -40.01
N VAL A 399 -23.71 31.02 -39.59
CA VAL A 399 -23.73 30.45 -38.25
C VAL A 399 -22.32 30.00 -37.86
N GLU A 400 -21.91 30.34 -36.64
CA GLU A 400 -20.70 29.80 -36.02
C GLU A 400 -21.07 28.66 -35.06
N VAL A 401 -20.32 27.56 -35.10
CA VAL A 401 -20.52 26.40 -34.23
C VAL A 401 -19.21 26.08 -33.55
N SER A 402 -19.16 26.29 -32.24
CA SER A 402 -18.02 25.95 -31.40
C SER A 402 -18.48 25.06 -30.25
N VAL A 403 -17.61 24.13 -29.85
CA VAL A 403 -17.82 23.28 -28.67
C VAL A 403 -16.57 23.43 -27.79
N PRO A 404 -16.72 23.82 -26.51
CA PRO A 404 -15.60 23.90 -25.58
C PRO A 404 -14.79 22.60 -25.57
N GLY A 405 -13.47 22.70 -25.73
CA GLY A 405 -12.56 21.55 -25.68
C GLY A 405 -12.48 20.69 -26.95
N VAL A 406 -13.20 21.01 -28.03
CA VAL A 406 -13.14 20.25 -29.30
C VAL A 406 -12.74 21.17 -30.46
N ALA A 407 -11.67 20.81 -31.17
CA ALA A 407 -11.18 21.58 -32.32
C ALA A 407 -12.19 21.58 -33.48
N ASN A 408 -12.35 22.71 -34.20
CA ASN A 408 -13.35 22.88 -35.25
C ASN A 408 -13.19 21.90 -36.43
N ASN A 409 -11.99 21.37 -36.69
CA ASN A 409 -11.76 20.34 -37.69
C ASN A 409 -12.29 18.95 -37.29
N LYS A 410 -12.44 18.69 -36.00
CA LYS A 410 -13.00 17.45 -35.44
C LYS A 410 -14.52 17.49 -35.23
N LEU A 411 -15.16 18.62 -35.55
CA LEU A 411 -16.62 18.78 -35.47
C LEU A 411 -17.31 18.31 -36.75
N ARG A 412 -18.32 17.45 -36.59
CA ARG A 412 -19.25 17.02 -37.62
C ARG A 412 -20.63 17.63 -37.33
N VAL A 413 -20.99 18.65 -38.10
CA VAL A 413 -22.26 19.38 -37.94
C VAL A 413 -23.27 18.90 -38.97
N SER A 414 -24.51 18.65 -38.53
CA SER A 414 -25.63 18.23 -39.37
C SER A 414 -26.88 19.04 -39.05
N ILE A 415 -27.83 19.10 -39.99
CA ILE A 415 -29.10 19.83 -39.83
C ILE A 415 -30.28 18.96 -40.27
N SER A 416 -31.38 19.03 -39.54
CA SER A 416 -32.60 18.25 -39.81
C SER A 416 -33.52 18.93 -40.85
N GLY A 417 -34.71 18.36 -41.11
CA GLY A 417 -35.80 19.04 -41.83
C GLY A 417 -35.55 19.32 -43.31
N GLY A 418 -34.61 18.60 -43.95
CA GLY A 418 -34.24 18.83 -45.35
C GLY A 418 -33.58 20.19 -45.62
N HIS A 419 -33.18 20.90 -44.57
CA HIS A 419 -32.35 22.10 -44.66
C HIS A 419 -30.93 21.71 -45.08
N LYS A 420 -30.17 22.65 -45.65
CA LYS A 420 -28.77 22.41 -46.03
C LYS A 420 -27.85 23.23 -45.14
N ILE A 421 -26.73 22.64 -44.75
CA ILE A 421 -25.65 23.31 -44.04
C ILE A 421 -24.34 23.04 -44.76
N LYS A 422 -23.53 24.08 -44.98
CA LYS A 422 -22.25 24.00 -45.69
C LYS A 422 -21.16 24.70 -44.88
N LYS A 423 -20.05 24.01 -44.63
CA LYS A 423 -18.87 24.57 -43.99
C LYS A 423 -18.13 25.48 -44.97
N GLN A 424 -17.72 26.65 -44.50
CA GLN A 424 -16.91 27.62 -45.24
C GLN A 424 -15.42 27.42 -44.90
N SER A 425 -14.54 28.03 -45.72
CA SER A 425 -13.09 27.95 -45.54
C SER A 425 -12.58 28.60 -44.26
N ASP A 426 -13.31 29.59 -43.73
CA ASP A 426 -13.03 30.28 -42.47
C ASP A 426 -13.49 29.50 -41.23
N GLY A 427 -14.10 28.32 -41.41
CA GLY A 427 -14.61 27.49 -40.32
C GLY A 427 -16.04 27.82 -39.86
N THR A 428 -16.68 28.84 -40.44
CA THR A 428 -18.11 29.13 -40.25
C THR A 428 -18.99 28.22 -41.09
N TYR A 429 -20.30 28.25 -40.85
CA TYR A 429 -21.30 27.47 -41.59
C TYR A 429 -22.35 28.38 -42.20
N ILE A 430 -22.80 28.05 -43.41
CA ILE A 430 -23.96 28.70 -44.02
C ILE A 430 -25.12 27.71 -44.02
N VAL A 431 -26.24 28.14 -43.43
CA VAL A 431 -27.51 27.42 -43.43
C VAL A 431 -28.43 27.97 -44.52
N GLU A 432 -28.90 27.07 -45.38
CA GLU A 432 -29.88 27.32 -46.43
C GLU A 432 -31.18 26.58 -46.09
N PRO A 433 -32.22 27.27 -45.61
CA PRO A 433 -33.46 26.61 -45.30
C PRO A 433 -34.18 26.03 -46.55
N ALA A 434 -34.82 24.87 -46.41
CA ALA A 434 -35.64 24.28 -47.45
C ALA A 434 -36.73 25.25 -47.94
N LYS A 435 -37.03 25.17 -49.25
CA LYS A 435 -38.07 26.00 -49.89
C LYS A 435 -39.48 25.68 -49.38
N SER A 436 -39.70 24.46 -48.86
CA SER A 436 -40.99 24.04 -48.33
C SER A 436 -41.37 24.83 -47.07
N THR A 437 -42.62 25.28 -47.02
CA THR A 437 -43.22 25.98 -45.87
C THR A 437 -43.65 25.04 -44.76
N SER A 438 -43.66 23.72 -45.00
CA SER A 438 -44.02 22.69 -44.01
C SER A 438 -42.96 22.57 -42.90
N ASN A 439 -41.68 22.81 -43.22
CA ASN A 439 -40.58 22.65 -42.28
C ASN A 439 -40.33 23.97 -41.55
N LYS A 440 -40.99 24.17 -40.40
CA LYS A 440 -40.93 25.41 -39.60
C LYS A 440 -39.81 25.42 -38.55
N GLU A 441 -39.11 24.31 -38.37
CA GLU A 441 -38.04 24.14 -37.39
C GLU A 441 -36.83 23.47 -38.04
N ALA A 442 -35.64 23.89 -37.63
CA ALA A 442 -34.37 23.29 -38.01
C ALA A 442 -33.59 22.95 -36.74
N VAL A 443 -33.10 21.72 -36.64
CA VAL A 443 -32.27 21.28 -35.51
C VAL A 443 -30.86 21.06 -36.02
N ILE A 444 -29.92 21.85 -35.51
CA ILE A 444 -28.49 21.63 -35.75
C ILE A 444 -28.00 20.64 -34.70
N SER A 445 -27.41 19.53 -35.13
CA SER A 445 -26.83 18.50 -34.25
C SER A 445 -25.33 18.40 -34.51
N VAL A 446 -24.55 18.39 -33.44
CA VAL A 446 -23.09 18.38 -33.49
C VAL A 446 -22.58 17.08 -32.91
N LYS A 447 -21.73 16.38 -33.66
CA LYS A 447 -20.92 15.26 -33.18
C LYS A 447 -19.46 15.66 -33.24
N GLY A 448 -18.65 15.17 -32.32
CA GLY A 448 -17.21 15.39 -32.35
C GLY A 448 -16.43 14.15 -31.98
N GLU A 449 -15.22 14.10 -32.50
CA GLU A 449 -14.24 13.08 -32.18
C GLU A 449 -13.49 13.48 -30.91
N MET A 450 -13.61 12.65 -29.88
CA MET A 450 -12.95 12.83 -28.59
C MET A 450 -11.45 12.52 -28.69
N PRO A 451 -10.64 12.91 -27.68
CA PRO A 451 -9.21 12.59 -27.66
C PRO A 451 -8.89 11.10 -27.75
N ASP A 452 -9.82 10.23 -27.35
CA ASP A 452 -9.74 8.76 -27.42
C ASP A 452 -10.14 8.18 -28.80
N GLY A 453 -10.50 9.02 -29.77
CA GLY A 453 -10.95 8.62 -31.11
C GLY A 453 -12.44 8.22 -31.19
N SER A 454 -13.17 8.23 -30.08
CA SER A 454 -14.61 7.94 -30.07
C SER A 454 -15.43 9.11 -30.62
N ILE A 455 -16.54 8.82 -31.30
CA ILE A 455 -17.46 9.85 -31.82
C ILE A 455 -18.63 9.99 -30.86
N SER A 456 -18.70 11.14 -30.18
CA SER A 456 -19.74 11.43 -29.20
C SER A 456 -20.67 12.55 -29.69
N ASN A 457 -21.94 12.47 -29.27
CA ASN A 457 -22.93 13.51 -29.54
C ASN A 457 -22.68 14.69 -28.60
N LEU A 458 -22.33 15.85 -29.16
CA LEU A 458 -21.97 17.06 -28.44
C LEU A 458 -23.17 17.98 -28.19
N GLY A 459 -24.36 17.56 -28.62
CA GLY A 459 -25.61 18.26 -28.36
C GLY A 459 -26.30 18.75 -29.64
N SER A 460 -27.40 19.47 -29.42
CA SER A 460 -28.20 20.02 -30.51
C SER A 460 -28.84 21.35 -30.13
N SER A 461 -29.03 22.21 -31.12
CA SER A 461 -29.66 23.52 -30.99
C SER A 461 -30.84 23.64 -31.94
N LYS A 462 -31.99 24.10 -31.42
CA LYS A 462 -33.23 24.27 -32.19
C LYS A 462 -33.34 25.71 -32.69
N PHE A 463 -33.64 25.85 -33.98
CA PHE A 463 -33.84 27.13 -34.67
C PHE A 463 -35.22 27.16 -35.33
N ARG A 464 -35.86 28.32 -35.29
CA ARG A 464 -37.14 28.57 -35.97
C ARG A 464 -36.88 28.99 -37.41
N VAL A 465 -37.65 28.49 -38.36
CA VAL A 465 -37.48 28.83 -39.78
C VAL A 465 -38.62 29.73 -40.24
N LYS A 466 -38.31 31.00 -40.51
CA LYS A 466 -39.28 32.03 -40.92
C LYS A 466 -39.09 32.43 -42.38
N ARG A 467 -40.11 33.08 -42.95
CA ARG A 467 -39.94 33.81 -44.22
C ARG A 467 -39.30 35.16 -43.93
N ILE A 468 -38.61 35.74 -44.91
CA ILE A 468 -38.18 37.14 -44.83
C ILE A 468 -39.40 38.04 -44.57
N PRO A 469 -39.27 39.12 -43.78
CA PRO A 469 -40.34 40.09 -43.58
C PRO A 469 -40.87 40.66 -44.89
N ASP A 470 -42.11 41.15 -44.87
CA ASP A 470 -42.69 41.77 -46.05
C ASP A 470 -42.01 43.13 -46.29
N PRO A 471 -41.61 43.45 -47.53
CA PRO A 471 -40.96 44.71 -47.83
C PRO A 471 -41.93 45.88 -47.69
N VAL A 472 -41.41 47.04 -47.30
CA VAL A 472 -42.19 48.27 -47.15
C VAL A 472 -42.12 49.06 -48.46
N PRO A 473 -43.25 49.53 -49.01
CA PRO A 473 -43.25 50.40 -50.19
C PRO A 473 -42.77 51.81 -49.84
N PHE A 474 -42.05 52.45 -50.75
CA PHE A 474 -41.54 53.82 -50.63
C PHE A 474 -41.86 54.60 -51.89
N TRP A 475 -42.41 55.81 -51.73
CA TRP A 475 -42.74 56.68 -52.86
C TRP A 475 -42.16 58.07 -52.60
N ALA A 476 -41.31 58.56 -53.51
CA ALA A 476 -40.61 59.86 -53.35
C ALA A 476 -39.90 60.01 -51.99
N GLY A 477 -39.31 58.91 -51.48
CA GLY A 477 -38.66 58.89 -50.16
C GLY A 477 -39.60 58.81 -48.95
N LYS A 478 -40.92 58.81 -49.17
CA LYS A 478 -41.94 58.69 -48.12
C LYS A 478 -42.31 57.25 -47.83
N ARG A 479 -42.55 56.96 -46.54
CA ARG A 479 -43.02 55.69 -45.99
C ARG A 479 -44.54 55.69 -45.83
N PRO A 480 -45.19 54.53 -45.66
CA PRO A 480 -46.60 54.45 -45.29
C PRO A 480 -46.93 55.20 -43.98
N SER A 481 -45.94 55.36 -43.08
CA SER A 481 -46.07 56.11 -41.83
C SER A 481 -46.22 57.62 -42.01
N ASP A 482 -45.73 58.19 -43.12
CA ASP A 482 -45.75 59.64 -43.35
C ASP A 482 -47.16 60.15 -43.66
N ARG A 483 -48.08 59.27 -44.09
CA ARG A 483 -49.52 59.47 -44.38
C ARG A 483 -49.85 60.52 -45.44
N THR A 484 -48.95 61.45 -45.74
CA THR A 484 -49.11 62.51 -46.73
C THR A 484 -47.94 62.50 -47.70
N ILE A 485 -48.26 62.73 -48.97
CA ILE A 485 -47.30 62.92 -50.05
C ILE A 485 -47.91 63.95 -50.99
N THR A 486 -47.12 64.91 -51.45
CA THR A 486 -47.67 65.96 -52.31
C THR A 486 -47.95 65.40 -53.70
N LYS A 487 -49.00 65.89 -54.35
CA LYS A 487 -49.33 65.51 -55.73
C LYS A 487 -48.15 65.69 -56.68
N ASN A 488 -47.40 66.78 -56.53
CA ASN A 488 -46.23 67.06 -57.36
C ASN A 488 -45.10 66.05 -57.14
N GLU A 489 -44.87 65.60 -55.90
CA GLU A 489 -43.87 64.55 -55.61
C GLU A 489 -44.28 63.22 -56.24
N VAL A 490 -45.56 62.83 -56.15
CA VAL A 490 -46.07 61.60 -56.77
C VAL A 490 -45.95 61.64 -58.30
N ILE A 491 -46.33 62.76 -58.94
CA ILE A 491 -46.30 62.91 -60.40
C ILE A 491 -44.86 63.03 -60.94
N SER A 492 -43.96 63.68 -60.18
CA SER A 492 -42.57 63.94 -60.61
C SER A 492 -41.64 62.75 -60.36
N PHE A 493 -41.85 61.97 -59.29
CA PHE A 493 -41.07 60.77 -59.01
C PHE A 493 -41.69 59.53 -59.66
N ALA A 494 -41.09 59.13 -60.79
CA ALA A 494 -41.65 58.14 -61.70
C ALA A 494 -41.79 56.68 -61.18
N PRO A 495 -40.96 56.15 -60.27
CA PRO A 495 -41.14 54.78 -59.77
C PRO A 495 -41.47 54.65 -58.26
N LEU A 496 -42.43 53.78 -57.95
CA LEU A 496 -42.62 53.20 -56.62
C LEU A 496 -41.46 52.24 -56.30
N ALA A 497 -40.79 52.45 -55.18
CA ALA A 497 -39.75 51.56 -54.68
C ALA A 497 -40.29 50.65 -53.58
N ALA A 498 -39.58 49.57 -53.28
CA ALA A 498 -39.82 48.76 -52.10
C ALA A 498 -38.46 48.43 -51.46
N LYS A 499 -38.38 48.52 -50.13
CA LYS A 499 -37.16 48.26 -49.36
C LYS A 499 -37.50 47.43 -48.13
N MET A 500 -36.58 46.58 -47.71
CA MET A 500 -36.66 45.95 -46.39
C MET A 500 -36.29 46.99 -45.32
N ASP A 501 -37.19 47.20 -44.37
CA ASP A 501 -36.96 48.11 -43.23
C ASP A 501 -36.52 47.26 -42.03
N ASN A 502 -35.44 47.68 -41.36
CA ASN A 502 -34.85 46.99 -40.18
C ASN A 502 -34.63 45.47 -40.37
N PHE A 503 -34.10 45.06 -41.52
CA PHE A 503 -33.77 43.65 -41.80
C PHE A 503 -32.27 43.49 -42.01
N ASP A 504 -31.65 42.60 -41.25
CA ASP A 504 -30.18 42.44 -41.18
C ASP A 504 -29.57 41.76 -42.42
N PHE A 505 -30.38 41.27 -43.35
CA PHE A 505 -29.89 40.63 -44.58
C PHE A 505 -30.05 41.56 -45.78
N ASP A 506 -29.01 41.57 -46.61
CA ASP A 506 -29.00 42.28 -47.89
C ASP A 506 -29.91 41.58 -48.91
N VAL A 507 -31.14 42.09 -49.06
CA VAL A 507 -32.12 41.58 -50.02
C VAL A 507 -32.51 42.66 -51.02
N LEU A 508 -32.34 42.36 -52.31
CA LEU A 508 -32.81 43.21 -53.40
C LEU A 508 -34.29 42.95 -53.68
N VAL A 509 -35.13 43.95 -53.41
CA VAL A 509 -36.58 43.89 -53.65
C VAL A 509 -36.94 44.66 -54.90
N ARG A 510 -37.83 44.10 -55.73
CA ARG A 510 -38.34 44.75 -56.94
C ARG A 510 -39.87 44.75 -56.94
N VAL A 511 -40.47 45.92 -57.18
CA VAL A 511 -41.92 46.07 -57.32
C VAL A 511 -42.36 45.49 -58.66
N LYS A 512 -43.28 44.51 -58.63
CA LYS A 512 -43.85 43.88 -59.83
C LYS A 512 -45.10 44.59 -60.36
N GLY A 513 -45.76 45.39 -59.53
CA GLY A 513 -46.99 46.09 -59.86
C GLY A 513 -47.59 46.74 -58.62
N PHE A 514 -48.48 47.70 -58.81
CA PHE A 514 -49.21 48.37 -57.74
C PHE A 514 -50.55 48.90 -58.25
N THR A 515 -51.45 49.23 -57.34
CA THR A 515 -52.79 49.75 -57.66
C THR A 515 -53.00 51.07 -56.94
N ILE A 516 -53.51 52.08 -57.64
CA ILE A 516 -53.96 53.34 -57.04
C ILE A 516 -55.48 53.32 -56.99
N ARG A 517 -56.03 53.61 -55.81
CA ARG A 517 -57.46 53.82 -55.60
C ARG A 517 -57.69 55.26 -55.14
N VAL A 518 -58.51 56.00 -55.87
CA VAL A 518 -58.91 57.38 -55.53
C VAL A 518 -60.41 57.38 -55.22
N SER A 519 -60.80 58.06 -54.14
CA SER A 519 -62.20 58.30 -53.79
C SER A 519 -62.59 59.73 -54.17
N LYS A 520 -63.71 59.87 -54.89
CA LYS A 520 -64.32 61.17 -55.19
C LYS A 520 -65.84 61.06 -55.04
N ASP A 521 -66.41 61.92 -54.21
CA ASP A 521 -67.87 62.02 -54.01
C ASP A 521 -68.55 60.67 -53.70
N GLY A 522 -67.88 59.79 -52.95
CA GLY A 522 -68.39 58.47 -52.56
C GLY A 522 -68.20 57.35 -53.59
N THR A 523 -67.62 57.64 -54.76
CA THR A 523 -67.25 56.63 -55.77
C THR A 523 -65.75 56.37 -55.78
N PHE A 524 -65.37 55.09 -55.89
CA PHE A 524 -63.96 54.68 -55.98
C PHE A 524 -63.58 54.40 -57.43
N LYS A 525 -62.50 55.01 -57.90
CA LYS A 525 -61.85 54.64 -59.16
C LYS A 525 -60.52 53.96 -58.85
N GLU A 526 -60.38 52.73 -59.31
CA GLU A 526 -59.20 51.91 -59.12
C GLU A 526 -58.49 51.67 -60.46
N LEU A 527 -57.18 51.91 -60.48
CA LEU A 527 -56.34 51.66 -61.65
C LEU A 527 -55.15 50.80 -61.21
N LYS A 528 -54.76 49.84 -62.06
CA LYS A 528 -53.65 48.91 -61.81
C LYS A 528 -52.47 49.20 -62.74
N SER A 529 -51.26 49.15 -62.19
CA SER A 529 -50.00 49.18 -62.93
C SER A 529 -49.32 47.81 -62.84
N ASN A 530 -48.81 47.34 -63.96
CA ASN A 530 -48.08 46.07 -64.08
C ASN A 530 -46.55 46.26 -63.97
N ASN A 531 -46.09 47.45 -63.59
CA ASN A 531 -44.69 47.73 -63.30
C ASN A 531 -44.60 48.65 -62.08
N ASN A 532 -43.40 49.19 -61.82
CA ASN A 532 -43.19 50.11 -60.71
C ASN A 532 -43.51 51.57 -61.05
N ARG A 533 -44.06 51.91 -62.22
CA ARG A 533 -44.33 53.27 -62.68
C ARG A 533 -45.82 53.58 -62.78
N ILE A 534 -46.15 54.87 -62.70
CA ILE A 534 -47.50 55.41 -62.90
C ILE A 534 -47.89 55.29 -64.38
N THR A 535 -49.12 54.84 -64.67
CA THR A 535 -49.67 54.81 -66.04
C THR A 535 -50.23 56.18 -66.43
N SER A 536 -50.39 56.46 -67.73
CA SER A 536 -50.99 57.72 -68.20
C SER A 536 -52.37 57.98 -67.58
N ASP A 537 -53.20 56.95 -67.44
CA ASP A 537 -54.52 57.04 -66.82
C ASP A 537 -54.46 57.36 -65.33
N MET A 538 -53.47 56.81 -64.62
CA MET A 538 -53.24 57.13 -63.21
C MET A 538 -52.77 58.57 -63.03
N LYS A 539 -51.90 59.07 -63.93
CA LYS A 539 -51.45 60.47 -63.89
C LYS A 539 -52.62 61.42 -64.10
N ALA A 540 -53.45 61.16 -65.11
CA ALA A 540 -54.67 61.94 -65.36
C ALA A 540 -55.67 61.86 -64.19
N LEU A 541 -55.74 60.72 -63.49
CA LEU A 541 -56.55 60.57 -62.29
C LEU A 541 -56.01 61.41 -61.13
N LEU A 542 -54.70 61.38 -60.87
CA LEU A 542 -54.03 62.12 -59.80
C LEU A 542 -54.07 63.63 -60.01
N GLU A 543 -53.97 64.13 -61.25
CA GLU A 543 -54.10 65.56 -61.56
C GLU A 543 -55.44 66.15 -61.11
N ARG A 544 -56.51 65.35 -61.17
CA ARG A 544 -57.88 65.71 -60.77
C ARG A 544 -58.11 65.65 -59.26
N VAL A 545 -57.16 65.12 -58.49
CA VAL A 545 -57.19 65.13 -57.02
C VAL A 545 -56.72 66.50 -56.53
N ARG A 546 -57.47 67.08 -55.59
CA ARG A 546 -57.14 68.36 -54.94
C ARG A 546 -56.10 68.16 -53.86
#